data_AF-A0A1I5HKS1-F1
#
_entry.id   AF-A0A1I5HKS1-F1
#
_cell.length_a   1.000
_cell.length_b   1.000
_cell.length_c   1.000
_cell.angle_alpha   90.00
_cell.angle_beta   90.00
_cell.angle_gamma   90.00
#
_symmetry.space_group_name_H-M   'P 1'
#
loop_
_entity.id
_entity.type
_entity.pdbx_description
1 polymer ?
#
loop_
_entity_poly.entity_id
_entity_poly.type
_entity_poly.pdbx_seq_one_letter_code
_entity_poly.pdbx_strand_id
1 'polypeptide(L)' 'MATKIGENAQRIDGPDKVRGNAIYGADRAVPKMAFAIPVAATVGNRTFVTSFPGR' A
#
# COMPACT_ATOMS: atom_id res chain seq x y z
N MET A 1 3.63 -20.99 -27.65
CA MET A 1 3.39 -22.33 -27.07
C MET A 1 2.78 -22.14 -25.69
N ALA A 2 1.70 -22.85 -25.35
CA ALA A 2 1.08 -22.75 -24.04
C ALA A 2 1.82 -23.65 -23.03
N THR A 3 2.16 -23.12 -21.87
CA THR A 3 2.84 -23.85 -20.80
C THR A 3 1.89 -24.86 -20.15
N LYS A 4 2.38 -26.06 -19.81
CA LYS A 4 1.54 -27.14 -19.29
C LYS A 4 1.26 -26.96 -17.79
N ILE A 5 0.15 -27.53 -17.32
CA ILE A 5 -0.16 -27.61 -15.89
C ILE A 5 0.93 -28.43 -15.20
N GLY A 6 1.50 -27.88 -14.11
CA GLY A 6 2.55 -28.52 -13.30
C GLY A 6 3.98 -28.23 -13.78
N GLU A 7 4.16 -27.55 -14.91
CA GLU A 7 5.48 -27.11 -15.38
C GLU A 7 5.95 -25.87 -14.60
N ASN A 8 7.27 -25.73 -14.38
CA ASN A 8 7.85 -24.52 -13.80
C ASN A 8 7.84 -23.36 -14.82
N ALA A 9 6.64 -22.87 -15.10
CA ALA A 9 6.41 -21.81 -16.06
C ALA A 9 7.11 -20.52 -15.63
N GLN A 10 7.76 -19.85 -16.59
CA GLN A 10 8.24 -18.50 -16.35
C GLN A 10 7.06 -17.58 -16.09
N ARG A 11 7.08 -16.91 -14.94
CA ARG A 11 6.05 -15.95 -14.58
C ARG A 11 6.04 -14.76 -15.53
N ILE A 12 4.87 -14.43 -16.05
CA ILE A 12 4.66 -13.31 -16.97
C ILE A 12 5.06 -11.98 -16.32
N ASP A 13 4.77 -11.81 -15.02
CA ASP A 13 5.08 -10.61 -14.25
C ASP A 13 6.52 -10.57 -13.70
N GLY A 14 7.27 -11.66 -13.87
CA GLY A 14 8.62 -11.81 -13.33
C GLY A 14 9.59 -10.73 -13.82
N PRO A 15 9.73 -10.52 -15.14
CA PRO A 15 10.64 -9.52 -15.70
C PRO A 15 10.40 -8.11 -15.16
N ASP A 16 9.15 -7.67 -15.04
CA ASP A 16 8.84 -6.31 -14.55
C ASP A 16 9.16 -6.15 -13.07
N LYS A 17 8.95 -7.19 -12.27
CA LYS A 17 9.28 -7.18 -10.84
C LYS A 17 10.78 -7.16 -10.59
N VAL A 18 11.55 -7.96 -11.32
CA VAL A 18 13.02 -8.06 -11.09
C VAL A 18 13.80 -6.88 -11.68
N ARG A 19 13.23 -6.16 -12.63
CA ARG A 19 13.84 -4.97 -13.25
C ARG A 19 13.42 -3.65 -12.59
N GLY A 20 12.49 -3.68 -11.64
CA GLY A 20 11.95 -2.46 -11.02
C GLY A 20 10.98 -1.69 -11.92
N ASN A 21 10.43 -2.33 -12.96
CA ASN A 21 9.44 -1.72 -13.86
C ASN A 21 8.00 -1.89 -13.34
N ALA A 22 7.79 -2.79 -12.38
CA ALA A 22 6.48 -3.00 -11.78
C ALA A 22 6.02 -1.75 -11.00
N ILE A 23 4.81 -1.27 -11.26
CA ILE A 23 4.23 -0.10 -10.59
C ILE A 23 3.30 -0.56 -9.46
N TYR A 24 3.76 -0.38 -8.22
CA TYR A 24 2.99 -0.61 -7.00
C TYR A 24 2.14 0.62 -6.63
N GLY A 25 1.31 0.49 -5.59
CA GLY A 25 0.42 1.58 -5.15
C GLY A 25 1.19 2.85 -4.76
N ALA A 26 2.30 2.68 -4.04
CA ALA A 26 3.15 3.78 -3.57
C ALA A 26 3.98 4.45 -4.68
N ASP A 27 4.17 3.78 -5.83
CA ASP A 27 4.99 4.31 -6.93
C ASP A 27 4.23 5.33 -7.79
N ARG A 28 2.93 5.47 -7.58
CA ARG A 28 2.09 6.41 -8.33
C ARG A 28 2.27 7.83 -7.81
N ALA A 29 2.55 8.75 -8.73
CA ALA A 29 2.50 10.19 -8.49
C ALA A 29 1.55 10.83 -9.50
N VAL A 30 0.62 11.67 -9.03
CA VAL A 30 -0.30 12.44 -9.87
C VAL A 30 -0.28 13.92 -9.50
N PRO A 31 -0.58 14.85 -10.43
CA PRO A 31 -0.67 16.27 -10.09
C PRO A 31 -1.66 16.51 -8.95
N LYS A 32 -1.24 17.27 -7.94
CA LYS A 32 -2.04 17.59 -6.74
C LYS A 32 -2.42 16.37 -5.89
N MET A 33 -1.67 15.27 -5.95
CA MET A 33 -1.87 14.13 -5.05
C MET A 33 -1.74 14.57 -3.58
N ALA A 34 -2.78 14.36 -2.78
CA ALA A 34 -2.75 14.55 -1.34
C ALA A 34 -2.40 13.23 -0.63
N PHE A 35 -1.71 13.34 0.51
CA PHE A 35 -1.38 12.20 1.36
C PHE A 35 -2.27 12.21 2.61
N ALA A 36 -2.59 11.02 3.12
CA ALA A 36 -3.28 10.85 4.39
C ALA A 36 -2.46 9.94 5.29
N ILE A 37 -2.22 10.37 6.52
CA ILE A 37 -1.59 9.57 7.57
C ILE A 37 -2.59 9.49 8.72
N PRO A 38 -3.09 8.30 9.08
CA PRO A 38 -3.99 8.16 10.20
C PRO A 38 -3.26 8.43 11.52
N VAL A 39 -3.86 9.23 12.40
CA VAL A 39 -3.43 9.30 13.80
C VAL A 39 -4.04 8.11 14.52
N ALA A 40 -3.20 7.12 14.81
CA ALA A 40 -3.63 5.90 15.48
C ALA A 40 -3.81 6.13 16.99
N ALA A 41 -4.76 5.42 17.60
CA ALA A 41 -4.87 5.35 19.04
C ALA A 41 -3.63 4.65 19.62
N THR A 42 -3.01 5.24 20.64
CA THR A 42 -1.88 4.64 21.36
C THR A 42 -2.31 3.84 22.59
N VAL A 43 -3.61 3.80 22.87
CA VAL A 43 -4.23 3.11 24.00
C VAL A 43 -5.31 2.15 23.52
N GLY A 44 -5.35 0.94 24.07
CA GLY A 44 -6.43 -0.02 23.83
C GLY A 44 -7.62 0.25 24.75
N ASN A 45 -8.84 0.09 24.22
CA ASN A 45 -10.11 0.11 24.97
C ASN A 45 -10.31 1.34 25.88
N ARG A 46 -10.26 2.54 25.29
CA ARG A 46 -10.53 3.80 25.99
C ARG A 46 -11.51 4.67 25.20
N THR A 47 -12.27 5.49 25.91
CA THR A 47 -13.11 6.55 25.33
C THR A 47 -12.26 7.78 25.05
N PHE A 48 -12.38 8.35 23.85
CA PHE A 48 -11.77 9.65 23.54
C PHE A 48 -12.46 10.74 24.35
N VAL A 49 -11.66 11.55 25.05
CA VAL A 49 -12.14 12.75 25.73
C VAL A 49 -11.70 13.98 24.94
N THR A 50 -12.63 14.86 24.61
CA THR A 50 -12.37 16.12 23.90
C THR A 50 -12.55 17.27 24.88
N SER A 51 -11.58 17.48 25.78
CA SER A 51 -11.56 18.66 26.63
C SER A 51 -10.81 19.79 25.92
N PHE A 52 -11.50 20.89 25.64
CA PHE A 52 -10.85 22.15 25.27
C PHE A 52 -10.49 22.89 26.56
N PRO A 53 -9.19 23.05 26.90
CA PRO A 53 -8.82 23.87 28.04
C PRO A 53 -9.06 25.35 27.67
N GLY A 54 -10.00 26.02 28.37
CA GLY A 54 -10.11 27.49 28.34
C GLY A 54 -11.31 28.11 27.61
N ARG A 55 -12.53 27.55 27.75
CA ARG A 55 -13.76 28.32 27.55
C ARG A 55 -14.63 28.26 28.78
#